data_AF-A0A1B9N4H1-F1
#
_entry.id   AF-A0A1B9N4H1-F1
#
_cell.length_a   1.000
_cell.length_b   1.000
_cell.length_c   1.000
_cell.angle_alpha   90.00
_cell.angle_beta   90.00
_cell.angle_gamma   90.00
#
_symmetry.space_group_name_H-M   'P 1'
#
loop_
_entity.id
_entity.type
_entity.pdbx_description
1 polymer ?
#
loop_
_entity_poly.entity_id
_entity_poly.type
_entity_poly.pdbx_seq_one_letter_code
_entity_poly.pdbx_strand_id
1 'polypeptide(L)'
;MHYVYTDKPYNSKSHKSRAKCVISDFKKYEPKYTKNNSKIIIGLISKLDIALRNAELSMKTAKDRKSTNPSSNLHLLIEELRRQEEKN
;
A
#
# COMPACT_ATOMS: atom_id res chain seq x y z
N MET A 1 4.93 -1.38 1.84
CA MET A 1 4.09 -0.17 1.60
C MET A 1 3.84 -0.10 0.11
N HIS A 2 2.67 0.32 -0.37
CA HIS A 2 2.39 0.24 -1.81
C HIS A 2 3.15 1.29 -2.68
N TYR A 3 3.75 2.31 -2.07
CA TYR A 3 4.58 3.32 -2.75
C TYR A 3 5.99 2.83 -3.05
N VAL A 4 6.56 2.07 -2.12
CA VAL A 4 7.87 1.43 -2.24
C VAL A 4 7.77 0.09 -1.55
N TYR A 5 8.19 -0.97 -2.23
CA TYR A 5 8.28 -2.30 -1.65
C TYR A 5 9.05 -2.24 -0.32
N THR A 6 8.40 -2.64 0.76
CA THR A 6 9.02 -2.74 2.08
C THR A 6 8.25 -3.72 2.94
N ASP A 7 9.02 -4.60 3.59
CA ASP A 7 8.63 -5.58 4.60
C ASP A 7 8.97 -5.09 6.02
N LYS A 8 9.46 -3.84 6.15
CA LYS A 8 9.88 -3.25 7.41
C LYS A 8 8.69 -3.16 8.38
N PRO A 9 8.79 -3.73 9.58
CA PRO A 9 7.74 -3.58 10.59
C PRO A 9 7.70 -2.14 11.11
N TYR A 10 6.50 -1.61 11.28
CA TYR A 10 6.29 -0.33 11.95
C TYR A 10 6.09 -0.54 13.44
N ASN A 11 7.20 -0.49 14.18
CA ASN A 11 7.17 -0.52 15.64
C ASN A 11 6.88 0.87 16.22
N SER A 12 6.27 0.88 17.40
CA SER A 12 6.16 2.12 18.19
C SER A 12 7.56 2.60 18.57
N LYS A 13 7.77 3.91 18.48
CA LYS A 13 8.95 4.57 19.05
C LYS A 13 8.49 5.38 20.26
N SER A 14 9.39 5.72 21.19
CA SER A 14 9.11 6.42 22.46
C SER A 14 8.03 7.52 22.37
N HIS A 15 8.01 8.30 21.28
CA HIS A 15 7.05 9.40 21.07
C HIS A 15 6.09 9.21 19.88
N LYS A 16 6.09 8.05 19.20
CA LYS A 16 5.25 7.79 18.00
C LYS A 16 4.59 6.42 18.08
N SER A 17 3.26 6.41 17.95
CA SER A 17 2.51 5.17 17.71
C SER A 17 2.90 4.53 16.38
N ARG A 18 2.60 3.23 16.21
CA ARG A 18 2.82 2.52 14.93
C ARG A 18 2.20 3.28 13.76
N ALA A 19 0.97 3.78 13.92
CA ALA A 19 0.30 4.60 12.91
C ALA A 19 1.05 5.92 12.60
N LYS A 20 1.55 6.63 13.63
CA LYS A 20 2.37 7.84 13.42
C LYS A 20 3.69 7.50 12.70
N CYS A 21 4.28 6.34 12.94
CA CYS A 21 5.46 5.88 12.20
C CYS A 21 5.14 5.64 10.72
N VAL A 22 4.03 4.96 10.41
CA VAL A 22 3.56 4.73 9.03
C VAL A 22 3.31 6.07 8.31
N ILE A 23 2.57 6.99 8.94
CA ILE A 23 2.27 8.31 8.35
C ILE A 23 3.55 9.12 8.13
N SER A 24 4.52 9.03 9.05
CA SER A 24 5.81 9.73 8.91
C SER A 24 6.61 9.23 7.72
N ASP A 25 6.61 7.93 7.44
CA ASP A 25 7.28 7.38 6.25
C ASP A 25 6.45 7.66 4.98
N PHE A 26 5.13 7.62 5.06
CA PHE A 26 4.23 7.97 3.95
C PHE A 26 4.44 9.40 3.45
N LYS A 27 4.59 10.36 4.38
CA LYS A 27 4.83 11.77 4.07
C LYS A 27 6.15 12.05 3.34
N LYS A 28 7.07 11.09 3.27
CA LYS A 28 8.27 11.22 2.41
C LYS A 28 7.90 11.16 0.92
N TYR A 29 6.85 10.42 0.60
CA TYR A 29 6.34 10.27 -0.77
C TYR A 29 5.17 11.21 -1.05
N GLU A 30 4.40 11.57 -0.02
CA GLU A 30 3.28 12.50 -0.09
C GLU A 30 3.40 13.61 0.98
N PRO A 31 4.32 14.59 0.80
CA PRO A 31 4.61 15.61 1.83
C PRO A 31 3.39 16.44 2.24
N LYS A 32 2.49 16.67 1.29
CA LYS A 32 1.26 17.45 1.47
C LYS A 32 0.09 16.63 2.02
N TYR A 33 0.33 15.38 2.43
CA TYR A 33 -0.72 14.54 2.99
C TYR A 33 -1.33 15.13 4.27
N THR A 34 -2.65 15.26 4.24
CA THR A 34 -3.50 15.56 5.38
C THR A 34 -4.66 14.56 5.43
N LYS A 35 -5.09 14.20 6.65
CA LYS A 35 -6.26 13.33 6.83
C LYS A 35 -7.48 14.04 6.23
N ASN A 36 -8.35 13.28 5.56
CA ASN A 36 -9.56 13.77 4.87
C ASN A 36 -9.30 14.63 3.62
N ASN A 37 -8.09 14.61 3.03
CA ASN A 37 -7.86 15.24 1.74
C ASN A 37 -8.40 14.38 0.60
N SER A 38 -9.59 14.71 0.08
CA SER A 38 -10.21 14.00 -1.04
C SER A 38 -9.45 14.12 -2.36
N LYS A 39 -8.66 15.20 -2.54
CA LYS A 39 -7.87 15.43 -3.76
C LYS A 39 -6.68 14.49 -3.87
N ILE A 40 -6.29 13.78 -2.80
CA ILE A 40 -5.16 12.85 -2.86
C ILE A 40 -5.43 11.71 -3.83
N ILE A 41 -6.69 11.23 -3.89
CA ILE A 41 -7.07 10.05 -4.70
C ILE A 41 -6.68 10.26 -6.17
N ILE A 42 -6.92 11.44 -6.73
CA ILE A 42 -6.60 11.78 -8.12
C ILE A 42 -5.11 11.59 -8.40
N GLY A 43 -4.24 12.03 -7.48
CA GLY A 43 -2.79 11.84 -7.60
C GLY A 43 -2.36 10.38 -7.49
N LEU A 44 -3.12 9.56 -6.75
CA LEU A 44 -2.80 8.15 -6.51
C LEU A 44 -3.21 7.23 -7.65
N ILE A 45 -4.17 7.62 -8.50
CA ILE A 45 -4.57 6.84 -9.67
C ILE A 45 -3.36 6.53 -10.56
N SER A 46 -2.53 7.53 -10.83
CA SER A 46 -1.29 7.38 -11.63
C SER A 46 -0.28 6.39 -11.02
N LYS A 47 -0.40 6.08 -9.72
CA LYS A 47 0.50 5.18 -8.99
C LYS A 47 -0.08 3.77 -8.82
N LEU A 48 -1.30 3.52 -9.33
CA LEU A 48 -2.01 2.27 -9.12
C LEU A 48 -1.22 1.06 -9.65
N ASP A 49 -0.65 1.14 -10.84
CA ASP A 49 0.07 0.00 -11.42
C ASP A 49 1.37 -0.32 -10.65
N ILE A 50 2.07 0.70 -10.16
CA ILE A 50 3.24 0.51 -9.28
C ILE A 50 2.82 -0.11 -7.95
N ALA A 51 1.68 0.33 -7.40
CA ALA A 51 1.13 -0.21 -6.17
C ALA A 51 0.74 -1.70 -6.28
N LEU A 52 0.18 -2.11 -7.43
CA LEU A 52 -0.16 -3.51 -7.73
C LEU A 52 1.09 -4.39 -7.80
N ARG A 53 2.12 -3.99 -8.55
CA ARG A 53 3.40 -4.73 -8.62
C ARG A 53 4.05 -4.89 -7.25
N ASN A 54 4.08 -3.81 -6.46
CA ASN A 54 4.64 -3.86 -5.10
C ASN A 54 3.84 -4.78 -4.17
N ALA A 55 2.51 -4.85 -4.35
CA ALA A 55 1.64 -5.75 -3.59
C ALA A 55 1.89 -7.21 -3.97
N GLU A 56 2.04 -7.52 -5.25
CA GLU A 56 2.40 -8.86 -5.75
C GLU A 56 3.76 -9.33 -5.17
N LEU A 57 4.78 -8.48 -5.24
CA LEU A 57 6.10 -8.76 -4.64
C LEU A 57 6.00 -8.99 -3.13
N SER A 58 5.21 -8.17 -2.44
CA SER A 58 4.98 -8.33 -1.00
C SER A 58 4.28 -9.65 -0.69
N MET A 59 3.35 -10.10 -1.53
CA MET A 59 2.67 -11.39 -1.40
C MET A 59 3.64 -12.55 -1.59
N LYS A 60 4.49 -12.50 -2.62
CA LYS A 60 5.52 -13.52 -2.86
C LYS A 60 6.44 -13.68 -1.65
N THR A 61 6.98 -12.58 -1.13
CA THR A 61 7.84 -12.59 0.07
C THR A 61 7.10 -13.10 1.31
N ALA A 62 5.83 -12.74 1.48
CA ALA A 62 5.03 -13.21 2.60
C ALA A 62 4.80 -14.73 2.55
N LYS A 63 4.53 -15.28 1.36
CA LYS A 63 4.42 -16.73 1.12
C LYS A 63 5.74 -17.45 1.45
N ASP A 64 6.86 -16.95 0.94
CA ASP A 64 8.19 -17.53 1.18
C ASP A 64 8.52 -17.58 2.69
N ARG A 65 8.07 -16.57 3.44
CA ARG A 65 8.30 -16.45 4.90
C ARG A 65 7.19 -17.04 5.78
N LYS A 66 6.19 -17.74 5.20
CA LYS A 66 5.02 -18.29 5.91
C LYS A 66 4.31 -17.24 6.79
N SER A 67 4.26 -15.99 6.34
CA SER A 67 3.64 -14.88 7.06
C SER A 67 2.32 -14.49 6.40
N THR A 68 1.27 -14.30 7.21
CA THR A 68 -0.03 -13.80 6.74
C THR A 68 -0.09 -12.28 6.88
N ASN A 69 -0.05 -11.57 5.75
CA ASN A 69 -0.40 -10.15 5.72
C ASN A 69 -1.63 -9.95 4.82
N PRO A 70 -2.81 -9.57 5.35
CA PRO A 70 -4.03 -9.43 4.56
C PRO A 70 -3.94 -8.36 3.46
N SER A 71 -3.06 -7.36 3.59
CA SER A 71 -2.81 -6.40 2.48
C SER A 71 -2.13 -7.03 1.27
N SER A 72 -1.61 -8.26 1.40
CA SER A 72 -1.00 -9.00 0.31
C SER A 72 -2.02 -9.51 -0.71
N ASN A 73 -3.33 -9.51 -0.45
CA ASN A 73 -4.33 -10.03 -1.40
C ASN A 73 -5.10 -8.93 -2.15
N LEU A 74 -4.88 -7.66 -1.84
CA LEU A 74 -5.64 -6.54 -2.42
C LEU A 74 -5.44 -6.41 -3.95
N HIS A 75 -4.26 -6.79 -4.45
CA HIS A 75 -3.97 -6.78 -5.88
C HIS A 75 -4.89 -7.75 -6.65
N LEU A 76 -5.18 -8.94 -6.10
CA LEU A 76 -6.08 -9.91 -6.71
C LEU A 76 -7.51 -9.38 -6.86
N LEU A 77 -8.00 -8.63 -5.87
CA LEU A 77 -9.31 -8.01 -5.93
C LEU A 77 -9.36 -6.95 -7.04
N ILE A 78 -8.35 -6.09 -7.12
CA ILE A 78 -8.30 -5.03 -8.13
C ILE A 78 -8.19 -5.62 -9.54
N GLU A 79 -7.40 -6.67 -9.72
CA GLU A 79 -7.32 -7.40 -10.99
C GLU A 79 -8.67 -8.01 -11.39
N GLU A 80 -9.39 -8.60 -10.44
CA GLU A 80 -10.71 -9.17 -10.72
C GLU A 80 -11.73 -8.09 -11.11
N LEU A 81 -11.73 -6.94 -10.43
CA LEU A 81 -12.61 -5.82 -10.79
C LEU A 81 -12.30 -5.30 -12.20
N ARG A 82 -11.03 -5.14 -12.58
CA ARG A 82 -10.64 -4.74 -13.94
C ARG A 82 -11.11 -5.75 -14.99
N ARG A 83 -10.96 -7.05 -14.73
CA ARG A 83 -11.45 -8.11 -15.63
C ARG A 83 -12.97 -8.08 -15.82
N GLN A 84 -13.73 -7.62 -14.82
CA GLN A 84 -15.19 -7.51 -14.92
C GLN A 84 -15.61 -6.27 -15.70
N GLU A 85 -14.88 -5.15 -15.58
CA GLU A 85 -15.12 -3.95 -16.38
C GLU A 85 -14.86 -4.19 -17.88
N GLU A 86 -13.82 -4.93 -18.26
CA GLU A 86 -13.49 -5.25 -19.66
C GLU A 86 -14.49 -6.18 -20.36
N LYS A 87 -15.36 -6.86 -19.59
CA LYS A 87 -16.37 -7.78 -20.12
C LYS A 87 -17.73 -7.11 -20.38
N ASN A 88 -17.93 -5.89 -19.89
CA ASN A 88 -19.16 -5.10 -20.06
C ASN A 88 -18.98 -4.04 -21.15
#